data_AF-A0A7C7LL66-F1
#
_entry.id   AF-A0A7C7LL66-F1
#
_cell.length_a   1.000
_cell.length_b   1.000
_cell.length_c   1.000
_cell.angle_alpha   90.00
_cell.angle_beta   90.00
_cell.angle_gamma   90.00
#
_symmetry.space_group_name_H-M   'P 1'
#
loop_
_entity.id
_entity.type
_entity.pdbx_description
1 polymer ?
#
loop_
_entity_poly.entity_id
_entity_poly.type
_entity_poly.pdbx_seq_one_letter_code
_entity_poly.pdbx_strand_id
1 'polypeptide(L)'
;MRIRFNLIFFIMVMAYGISGCKSSLVSSLFPEQTWSQNYALLEGTACTSPEMIDGDLDTVGRRWKEIILTLPERKAIHRIVIRGTNFEDIIVYAGLGNADSWRRIKKIKDNQSTTIDFRATCVTDAIRFRIGGTLDDKRVGKDFRSAMSIDPNVRRYSGIKRGYPYAQEIELYGLVDADPRQPERRIASELDTQPDETEIPDPEF
;
A
#
# COMPACT_ATOMS: atom_id res chain seq x y z
N MET A 1 -41.29 11.11 -41.03
CA MET A 1 -40.99 11.86 -39.79
C MET A 1 -41.00 11.01 -38.50
N ARG A 2 -41.79 9.92 -38.38
CA ARG A 2 -41.88 9.13 -37.14
C ARG A 2 -40.60 8.38 -36.70
N ILE A 3 -39.78 7.89 -37.64
CA ILE A 3 -38.54 7.13 -37.33
C ILE A 3 -37.46 8.04 -36.72
N ARG A 4 -37.37 9.31 -37.18
CA ARG A 4 -36.39 10.28 -36.66
C ARG A 4 -36.72 10.73 -35.24
N PHE A 5 -38.01 10.79 -34.89
CA PHE A 5 -38.46 11.17 -33.55
C PHE A 5 -38.14 10.08 -32.51
N ASN A 6 -38.35 8.80 -32.85
CA ASN A 6 -38.01 7.68 -31.98
C ASN A 6 -36.49 7.52 -31.78
N LEU A 7 -35.68 7.79 -32.82
CA LEU A 7 -34.22 7.77 -32.71
C LEU A 7 -33.69 8.89 -31.81
N ILE A 8 -34.24 10.10 -31.93
CA ILE A 8 -33.88 11.25 -31.08
C ILE A 8 -34.28 10.97 -29.63
N PHE A 9 -35.46 10.41 -29.39
CA PHE A 9 -35.91 10.03 -28.06
C PHE A 9 -35.00 8.96 -27.44
N PHE A 10 -34.58 7.97 -28.21
CA PHE A 10 -33.67 6.91 -27.75
C PHE A 10 -32.26 7.44 -27.41
N ILE A 11 -31.73 8.36 -28.23
CA ILE A 11 -30.45 9.03 -27.97
C ILE A 11 -30.54 9.92 -26.73
N MET A 12 -31.67 10.60 -26.51
CA MET A 12 -31.90 11.44 -25.34
C MET A 12 -31.97 10.59 -24.05
N VAL A 13 -32.69 9.46 -24.06
CA VAL A 13 -32.74 8.52 -22.92
C VAL A 13 -31.36 7.93 -22.61
N MET A 14 -30.55 7.59 -23.62
CA MET A 14 -29.16 7.15 -23.41
C MET A 14 -28.25 8.27 -22.89
N ALA A 15 -28.42 9.51 -23.34
CA ALA A 15 -27.63 10.65 -22.87
C ALA A 15 -27.93 11.01 -21.41
N TYR A 16 -29.18 10.83 -20.96
CA TYR A 16 -29.56 11.00 -19.55
C TYR A 16 -29.23 9.78 -18.66
N GLY A 17 -29.08 8.59 -19.24
CA GLY A 17 -28.78 7.36 -18.51
C GLY A 17 -27.33 7.23 -18.01
N ILE A 18 -26.40 8.05 -18.50
CA ILE A 18 -24.96 7.88 -18.21
C ILE A 18 -24.43 8.94 -17.20
N SER A 19 -25.23 9.96 -16.83
CA SER A 19 -24.81 10.99 -15.86
C SER A 19 -24.95 10.58 -14.38
N GLY A 20 -25.22 9.31 -14.07
CA GLY A 20 -25.59 8.84 -12.72
C GLY A 20 -24.54 8.09 -11.92
N CYS A 21 -23.30 7.89 -12.40
CA CYS A 21 -22.28 7.09 -11.69
C CYS A 21 -21.55 7.85 -10.57
N LYS A 22 -22.27 8.67 -9.80
CA LYS A 22 -21.81 9.24 -8.51
C LYS A 22 -22.84 8.98 -7.41
N SER A 23 -23.51 7.83 -7.48
CA SER A 23 -24.49 7.43 -6.48
C SER A 23 -23.78 6.96 -5.21
N SER A 24 -24.07 7.64 -4.09
CA SER A 24 -23.65 7.30 -2.73
C SER A 24 -23.92 5.84 -2.32
N LEU A 25 -24.80 5.14 -3.04
CA LEU A 25 -25.12 3.72 -2.86
C LEU A 25 -23.98 2.76 -3.26
N VAL A 26 -23.13 3.12 -4.22
CA VAL A 26 -21.97 2.27 -4.58
C VAL A 26 -20.86 2.40 -3.53
N SER A 27 -20.69 3.60 -2.96
CA SER A 27 -19.74 3.87 -1.88
C SER A 27 -20.09 3.18 -0.57
N SER A 28 -21.38 2.91 -0.28
CA SER A 28 -21.78 2.12 0.89
C SER A 28 -21.62 0.61 0.71
N LEU A 29 -21.62 0.10 -0.53
CA LEU A 29 -21.46 -1.32 -0.82
C LEU A 29 -19.99 -1.78 -0.84
N PHE A 30 -19.06 -0.84 -1.07
CA PHE A 30 -17.62 -1.08 -1.05
C PHE A 30 -16.95 0.01 -0.22
N PRO A 31 -17.01 -0.07 1.13
CA PRO A 31 -16.33 0.89 1.97
C PRO A 31 -14.84 0.95 1.61
N GLU A 32 -14.28 2.15 1.62
CA GLU A 32 -12.86 2.36 1.31
C GLU A 32 -12.00 1.58 2.30
N GLN A 33 -11.08 0.78 1.77
CA GLN A 33 -10.31 -0.13 2.58
C GLN A 33 -9.30 0.63 3.46
N THR A 34 -9.50 0.57 4.78
CA THR A 34 -8.64 1.22 5.77
C THR A 34 -7.42 0.39 6.12
N TRP A 35 -6.27 1.05 6.17
CA TRP A 35 -4.97 0.46 6.48
C TRP A 35 -4.62 0.60 7.96
N SER A 36 -3.88 -0.37 8.49
CA SER A 36 -3.31 -0.27 9.84
C SER A 36 -2.28 0.87 9.94
N GLN A 37 -1.75 1.09 11.13
CA GLN A 37 -0.48 1.81 11.27
C GLN A 37 0.65 1.08 10.52
N ASN A 38 1.73 1.81 10.18
CA ASN A 38 2.92 1.23 9.55
C ASN A 38 3.60 0.27 10.54
N TYR A 39 3.56 -1.03 10.26
CA TYR A 39 4.19 -2.05 11.10
C TYR A 39 5.72 -1.94 11.12
N ALA A 40 6.33 -1.29 10.13
CA ALA A 40 7.76 -1.04 10.13
C ALA A 40 8.22 -0.16 11.30
N LEU A 41 7.33 0.69 11.83
CA LEU A 41 7.60 1.62 12.93
C LEU A 41 7.25 1.07 14.32
N LEU A 42 6.84 -0.21 14.41
CA LEU A 42 6.57 -0.83 15.71
C LEU A 42 7.85 -0.93 16.54
N GLU A 43 7.71 -0.73 17.84
CA GLU A 43 8.82 -0.97 18.77
C GLU A 43 9.28 -2.42 18.69
N GLY A 44 10.60 -2.61 18.57
CA GLY A 44 11.22 -3.93 18.38
C GLY A 44 11.28 -4.41 16.93
N THR A 45 10.75 -3.65 15.96
CA THR A 45 11.02 -3.92 14.54
C THR A 45 12.48 -3.63 14.22
N ALA A 46 13.11 -4.52 13.45
CA ALA A 46 14.49 -4.40 13.02
C ALA A 46 14.60 -4.47 11.50
N CYS A 47 15.54 -3.72 10.92
CA CYS A 47 15.90 -3.80 9.51
C CYS A 47 17.41 -3.87 9.34
N THR A 48 17.87 -4.59 8.31
CA THR A 48 19.29 -4.60 7.92
C THR A 48 19.83 -3.24 7.45
N SER A 49 18.95 -2.28 7.17
CA SER A 49 19.24 -0.84 7.01
C SER A 49 18.16 -0.09 7.81
N PRO A 50 18.43 0.27 9.07
CA PRO A 50 17.44 0.92 9.94
C PRO A 50 16.91 2.24 9.38
N GLU A 51 17.70 2.94 8.57
CA GLU A 51 17.34 4.20 7.90
C GLU A 51 16.29 4.02 6.80
N MET A 52 15.74 2.82 6.61
CA MET A 52 14.62 2.54 5.70
C MET A 52 13.32 2.28 6.46
N ILE A 53 13.33 2.34 7.79
CA ILE A 53 12.16 2.05 8.65
C ILE A 53 12.10 3.01 9.85
N ASP A 54 12.69 4.19 9.73
CA ASP A 54 12.74 5.18 10.82
C ASP A 54 11.56 6.16 10.76
N GLY A 55 10.77 6.13 9.67
CA GLY A 55 9.62 7.00 9.46
C GLY A 55 10.00 8.41 8.99
N ASP A 56 11.28 8.67 8.71
CA ASP A 56 11.78 9.92 8.16
C ASP A 56 11.96 9.78 6.64
N LEU A 57 11.31 10.62 5.85
CA LEU A 57 11.43 10.57 4.39
C LEU A 57 12.69 11.27 3.87
N ASP A 58 13.41 11.99 4.73
CA ASP A 58 14.66 12.67 4.40
C ASP A 58 15.88 11.76 4.58
N THR A 59 15.74 10.64 5.29
CA THR A 59 16.78 9.63 5.44
C THR A 59 16.81 8.70 4.22
N VAL A 60 17.99 8.14 3.93
CA VAL A 60 18.18 7.25 2.79
C VAL A 60 19.02 6.05 3.24
N GLY A 61 18.35 4.92 3.41
CA GLY A 61 19.02 3.65 3.60
C GLY A 61 19.71 3.14 2.35
N ARG A 62 20.82 2.44 2.53
CA ARG A 62 21.67 1.93 1.45
C ARG A 62 22.07 0.50 1.75
N ARG A 63 21.64 -0.43 0.89
CA ARG A 63 21.96 -1.85 1.09
C ARG A 63 22.13 -2.62 -0.22
N TRP A 64 23.20 -3.41 -0.29
CA TRP A 64 23.43 -4.31 -1.42
C TRP A 64 22.62 -5.60 -1.31
N LYS A 65 22.07 -6.02 -2.44
CA LYS A 65 21.47 -7.34 -2.72
C LYS A 65 20.23 -7.72 -1.90
N GLU A 66 20.27 -7.59 -0.58
CA GLU A 66 19.21 -8.07 0.30
C GLU A 66 18.96 -7.11 1.46
N ILE A 67 17.67 -6.85 1.70
CA ILE A 67 17.16 -6.12 2.86
C ILE A 67 16.23 -7.08 3.60
N ILE A 68 16.43 -7.24 4.91
CA ILE A 68 15.58 -8.06 5.77
C ILE A 68 14.96 -7.14 6.82
N LEU A 69 13.63 -7.16 6.91
CA LEU A 69 12.82 -6.46 7.90
C LEU A 69 12.14 -7.52 8.77
N THR A 70 12.38 -7.46 10.08
CA THR A 70 11.85 -8.39 11.09
C THR A 70 10.94 -7.62 12.04
N LEU A 71 9.69 -8.08 12.18
CA LEU A 71 8.69 -7.55 13.10
C LEU A 71 8.81 -8.23 14.47
N PRO A 72 8.40 -7.55 15.56
CA PRO A 72 8.42 -8.12 16.91
C PRO A 72 7.44 -9.30 17.07
N GLU A 73 6.39 -9.34 16.26
CA GLU A 73 5.40 -10.41 16.24
C GLU A 73 4.87 -10.66 14.82
N ARG A 74 4.26 -11.83 14.61
CA ARG A 74 3.66 -12.17 13.32
C ARG A 74 2.45 -11.29 13.03
N LYS A 75 2.46 -10.61 11.88
CA LYS A 75 1.37 -9.75 11.41
C LYS A 75 0.83 -10.19 10.06
N ALA A 76 -0.44 -9.92 9.82
CA ALA A 76 -1.06 -10.07 8.52
C ALA A 76 -0.78 -8.83 7.65
N ILE A 77 0.12 -8.98 6.69
CA ILE A 77 0.57 -7.91 5.79
C ILE A 77 -0.23 -7.97 4.49
N HIS A 78 -0.86 -6.84 4.18
CA HIS A 78 -1.80 -6.66 3.07
C HIS A 78 -1.33 -5.62 2.04
N ARG A 79 -0.42 -4.73 2.42
CA ARG A 79 0.22 -3.76 1.53
C ARG A 79 1.64 -3.50 1.96
N ILE A 80 2.51 -3.32 0.97
CA ILE A 80 3.90 -2.96 1.15
C ILE A 80 4.16 -1.75 0.25
N VAL A 81 4.78 -0.72 0.82
CA VAL A 81 5.19 0.49 0.10
C VAL A 81 6.69 0.65 0.27
N ILE A 82 7.39 0.96 -0.82
CA ILE A 82 8.81 1.34 -0.79
C ILE A 82 8.88 2.73 -1.43
N ARG A 83 9.32 3.72 -0.66
CA ARG A 83 9.43 5.12 -1.07
C ARG A 83 10.86 5.49 -1.43
N GLY A 84 10.99 6.48 -2.31
CA GLY A 84 12.27 7.08 -2.68
C GLY A 84 13.35 6.07 -3.05
N THR A 85 13.05 5.17 -3.99
CA THR A 85 13.94 4.07 -4.35
C THR A 85 14.40 4.11 -5.80
N ASN A 86 15.57 3.54 -6.08
CA ASN A 86 16.05 3.25 -7.42
C ASN A 86 15.90 1.77 -7.82
N PHE A 87 15.09 0.99 -7.10
CA PHE A 87 14.92 -0.43 -7.38
C PHE A 87 14.18 -0.65 -8.72
N GLU A 88 14.84 -1.32 -9.65
CA GLU A 88 14.25 -1.70 -10.95
C GLU A 88 13.66 -3.11 -10.89
N ASP A 89 14.45 -4.06 -10.41
CA ASP A 89 14.09 -5.48 -10.30
C ASP A 89 14.16 -5.91 -8.83
N ILE A 90 13.04 -6.36 -8.25
CA ILE A 90 13.00 -6.90 -6.88
C ILE A 90 12.16 -8.15 -6.76
N ILE A 91 12.57 -9.04 -5.86
CA ILE A 91 11.79 -10.19 -5.43
C ILE A 91 11.54 -10.07 -3.93
N VAL A 92 10.27 -10.11 -3.53
CA VAL A 92 9.86 -9.99 -2.13
C VAL A 92 9.45 -11.37 -1.62
N TYR A 93 9.95 -11.71 -0.43
CA TYR A 93 9.70 -12.97 0.25
C TYR A 93 9.10 -12.71 1.63
N ALA A 94 8.22 -13.60 2.08
CA ALA A 94 7.77 -13.70 3.47
C ALA A 94 8.47 -14.86 4.17
N GLY A 95 8.86 -14.65 5.43
CA GLY A 95 9.42 -15.67 6.31
C GLY A 95 8.37 -16.71 6.70
N LEU A 96 8.79 -17.97 6.80
CA LEU A 96 7.92 -19.08 7.20
C LEU A 96 8.04 -19.45 8.69
N GLY A 97 8.83 -18.72 9.48
CA GLY A 97 9.02 -18.94 10.92
C GLY A 97 10.34 -19.65 11.29
N ASN A 98 11.12 -20.05 10.30
CA ASN A 98 12.49 -20.55 10.46
C ASN A 98 13.45 -19.60 9.74
N ALA A 99 14.67 -19.43 10.26
CA ALA A 99 15.64 -18.43 9.77
C ALA A 99 15.90 -18.47 8.25
N ASP A 100 15.94 -19.67 7.66
CA ASP A 100 16.28 -19.85 6.24
C ASP A 100 15.09 -20.20 5.34
N SER A 101 13.87 -20.21 5.89
CA SER A 101 12.67 -20.62 5.14
C SER A 101 11.89 -19.42 4.64
N TRP A 102 11.94 -19.22 3.32
CA TRP A 102 11.36 -18.04 2.65
C TRP A 102 10.39 -18.46 1.54
N ARG A 103 9.20 -17.85 1.53
CA ARG A 103 8.22 -18.00 0.44
C ARG A 103 8.17 -16.73 -0.38
N ARG A 104 8.35 -16.82 -1.69
CA ARG A 104 8.21 -15.68 -2.61
C ARG A 104 6.75 -15.19 -2.61
N ILE A 105 6.52 -13.92 -2.35
CA ILE A 105 5.18 -13.29 -2.35
C ILE A 105 4.98 -12.33 -3.52
N LYS A 106 6.04 -11.70 -4.02
CA LYS A 106 5.97 -10.79 -5.17
C LYS A 106 7.26 -10.80 -5.97
N LYS A 107 7.13 -10.56 -7.26
CA LYS A 107 8.24 -10.23 -8.16
C LYS A 107 7.85 -8.98 -8.93
N ILE A 108 8.69 -7.97 -8.87
CA ILE A 108 8.57 -6.72 -9.62
C ILE A 108 9.78 -6.66 -10.54
N LYS A 109 9.53 -6.21 -11.77
CA LYS A 109 10.54 -6.09 -12.79
C LYS A 109 10.36 -4.78 -13.53
N ASP A 110 11.47 -4.29 -14.09
CA ASP A 110 11.50 -3.15 -14.99
C ASP A 110 10.81 -1.89 -14.40
N ASN A 111 10.81 -1.75 -13.06
CA ASN A 111 10.19 -0.63 -12.38
C ASN A 111 10.94 0.68 -12.67
N GLN A 112 10.21 1.69 -13.13
CA GLN A 112 10.74 3.03 -13.43
C GLN A 112 10.29 4.10 -12.42
N SER A 113 9.44 3.73 -11.45
CA SER A 113 8.92 4.64 -10.43
C SER A 113 9.85 4.71 -9.22
N THR A 114 9.93 5.88 -8.59
CA THR A 114 10.62 6.05 -7.31
C THR A 114 9.81 5.53 -6.12
N THR A 115 8.53 5.16 -6.35
CA THR A 115 7.67 4.51 -5.35
C THR A 115 7.13 3.20 -5.89
N ILE A 116 7.29 2.14 -5.11
CA ILE A 116 6.75 0.82 -5.37
C ILE A 116 5.65 0.57 -4.34
N ASP A 117 4.40 0.46 -4.78
CA ASP A 117 3.24 0.19 -3.93
C ASP A 117 2.50 -1.03 -4.47
N PHE A 118 2.35 -2.07 -3.65
CA PHE A 118 1.63 -3.27 -4.06
C PHE A 118 0.91 -3.96 -2.91
N ARG A 119 -0.16 -4.67 -3.28
CA ARG A 119 -0.88 -5.57 -2.36
C ARG A 119 -0.04 -6.82 -2.08
N ALA A 120 0.07 -7.15 -0.80
CA ALA A 120 0.62 -8.40 -0.29
C ALA A 120 -0.51 -9.23 0.34
N THR A 121 -0.32 -10.53 0.50
CA THR A 121 -1.26 -11.38 1.24
C THR A 121 -0.47 -12.46 1.94
N CYS A 122 0.06 -12.12 3.11
CA CYS A 122 0.85 -13.03 3.91
C CYS A 122 0.75 -12.72 5.40
N VAL A 123 0.87 -13.77 6.22
CA VAL A 123 1.05 -13.65 7.67
C VAL A 123 2.49 -14.05 7.99
N THR A 124 3.27 -13.13 8.53
CA THR A 124 4.70 -13.35 8.79
C THR A 124 5.25 -12.34 9.80
N ASP A 125 6.40 -12.66 10.35
CA ASP A 125 7.25 -11.85 11.21
C ASP A 125 8.47 -11.31 10.45
N ALA A 126 8.71 -11.73 9.21
CA ALA A 126 9.87 -11.27 8.45
C ALA A 126 9.56 -11.11 6.96
N ILE A 127 10.07 -10.01 6.38
CA ILE A 127 10.03 -9.74 4.94
C ILE A 127 11.46 -9.59 4.44
N ARG A 128 11.78 -10.28 3.34
CA ARG A 128 13.06 -10.14 2.65
C ARG A 128 12.85 -9.57 1.26
N PHE A 129 13.54 -8.48 0.98
CA PHE A 129 13.64 -7.87 -0.35
C PHE A 129 14.96 -8.29 -0.97
N ARG A 130 14.90 -9.00 -2.10
CA ARG A 130 16.08 -9.34 -2.90
C ARG A 130 16.14 -8.44 -4.13
N ILE A 131 17.18 -7.63 -4.20
CA ILE A 131 17.42 -6.63 -5.24
C ILE A 131 18.15 -7.29 -6.40
N GLY A 132 17.51 -7.31 -7.56
CA GLY A 132 18.03 -7.83 -8.82
C GLY A 132 18.90 -6.81 -9.55
N GLY A 133 18.35 -5.61 -9.74
CA GLY A 133 18.92 -4.49 -10.52
C GLY A 133 18.37 -3.14 -10.07
N THR A 134 19.04 -2.07 -10.47
CA THR A 134 18.70 -0.68 -10.12
C THR A 134 18.62 0.19 -11.37
N LEU A 135 17.86 1.28 -11.30
CA LEU A 135 17.76 2.29 -12.36
C LEU A 135 19.11 2.95 -12.69
N ASP A 136 20.04 2.91 -11.74
CA ASP A 136 21.39 3.44 -11.88
C ASP A 136 22.37 2.42 -12.51
N ASP A 137 21.91 1.20 -12.84
CA ASP A 137 22.72 0.18 -13.50
C ASP A 137 23.11 0.63 -14.91
N LYS A 138 24.42 0.72 -15.16
CA LYS A 138 24.97 1.12 -16.47
C LYS A 138 25.52 -0.09 -17.19
N ARG A 139 25.14 -0.26 -18.45
CA ARG A 139 25.80 -1.23 -19.35
C ARG A 139 27.19 -0.69 -19.70
N VAL A 140 28.22 -1.41 -19.26
CA VAL A 140 29.64 -1.05 -19.47
C VAL A 140 30.28 -2.24 -20.17
N GLY A 141 30.04 -2.40 -21.47
CA GLY A 141 30.64 -3.46 -22.28
C GLY A 141 30.07 -3.54 -23.69
N LYS A 142 30.97 -3.68 -24.68
CA LYS A 142 30.63 -3.90 -26.11
C LYS A 142 30.15 -5.34 -26.35
N ASP A 143 30.57 -6.27 -25.50
CA ASP A 143 30.27 -7.69 -25.55
C ASP A 143 29.21 -8.09 -24.52
N PHE A 144 27.97 -7.59 -24.70
CA PHE A 144 26.81 -8.18 -24.02
C PHE A 144 26.44 -9.50 -24.71
N ARG A 145 27.38 -10.44 -24.77
CA ARG A 145 27.05 -11.84 -25.04
C ARG A 145 26.57 -12.39 -23.73
N SER A 146 25.30 -12.75 -23.67
CA SER A 146 24.69 -13.53 -22.60
C SER A 146 25.69 -14.54 -22.08
N ALA A 147 26.34 -14.26 -20.95
CA ALA A 147 27.11 -15.25 -20.24
C ALA A 147 26.07 -16.27 -19.77
N MET A 148 25.86 -17.30 -20.59
CA MET A 148 24.94 -18.38 -20.31
C MET A 148 25.48 -19.03 -19.04
N SER A 149 24.87 -18.67 -17.91
CA SER A 149 25.18 -19.28 -16.64
C SER A 149 24.69 -20.72 -16.72
N ILE A 150 25.56 -21.65 -16.35
CA ILE A 150 25.20 -23.06 -16.17
C ILE A 150 24.10 -23.19 -15.08
N ASP A 151 23.95 -22.18 -14.23
CA ASP A 151 22.88 -22.06 -13.23
C ASP A 151 21.80 -21.05 -13.70
N PRO A 152 20.54 -21.48 -13.93
CA PRO A 152 19.44 -20.60 -14.34
C PRO A 152 19.04 -19.55 -13.28
N ASN A 153 19.53 -19.67 -12.04
CA ASN A 153 19.30 -18.71 -10.96
C ASN A 153 20.43 -17.69 -10.75
N VAL A 154 21.55 -17.80 -11.47
CA VAL A 154 22.70 -16.90 -11.30
C VAL A 154 23.03 -16.21 -12.62
N ARG A 155 22.37 -15.10 -12.93
CA ARG A 155 22.79 -14.25 -14.05
C ARG A 155 24.16 -13.65 -13.75
N ARG A 156 25.21 -14.13 -14.43
CA ARG A 156 26.51 -13.45 -14.44
C ARG A 156 26.38 -12.22 -15.32
N TYR A 157 26.24 -11.05 -14.70
CA TYR A 157 26.28 -9.78 -15.40
C TYR A 157 27.76 -9.36 -15.61
N SER A 158 28.50 -10.04 -16.50
CA SER A 158 29.75 -9.46 -17.00
C SER A 158 29.39 -8.28 -17.90
N GLY A 159 29.83 -7.06 -17.56
CA GLY A 159 29.58 -5.86 -18.35
C GLY A 159 28.42 -4.97 -17.89
N ILE A 160 27.95 -5.10 -16.64
CA ILE A 160 27.07 -4.10 -16.01
C ILE A 160 27.77 -3.51 -14.80
N LYS A 161 27.94 -2.18 -14.79
CA LYS A 161 28.30 -1.43 -13.58
C LYS A 161 27.01 -1.18 -12.81
N ARG A 162 26.84 -1.90 -11.70
CA ARG A 162 25.66 -1.77 -10.84
C ARG A 162 25.62 -0.42 -10.15
N GLY A 163 24.44 0.19 -10.16
CA GLY A 163 24.10 1.29 -9.28
C GLY A 163 23.96 0.82 -7.84
N TYR A 164 24.18 1.73 -6.88
CA TYR A 164 24.05 1.41 -5.47
C TYR A 164 22.56 1.44 -5.09
N PRO A 165 21.95 0.34 -4.61
CA PRO A 165 20.54 0.33 -4.27
C PRO A 165 20.22 1.16 -3.02
N TYR A 166 19.17 1.94 -3.08
CA TYR A 166 18.67 2.73 -1.95
C TYR A 166 17.16 2.78 -1.88
N ALA A 167 16.64 3.10 -0.69
CA ALA A 167 15.26 3.44 -0.43
C ALA A 167 15.22 4.47 0.71
N GLN A 168 14.23 5.35 0.71
CA GLN A 168 13.98 6.29 1.80
C GLN A 168 13.22 5.57 2.93
N GLU A 169 12.09 4.94 2.61
CA GLU A 169 11.24 4.32 3.63
C GLU A 169 10.57 3.05 3.08
N ILE A 170 10.44 2.04 3.91
CA ILE A 170 9.73 0.79 3.66
C ILE A 170 8.59 0.67 4.66
N GLU A 171 7.37 0.65 4.14
CA GLU A 171 6.16 0.62 4.95
C GLU A 171 5.43 -0.71 4.79
N LEU A 172 4.93 -1.24 5.90
CA LEU A 172 4.16 -2.48 5.96
C LEU A 172 2.79 -2.22 6.58
N TYR A 173 1.71 -2.60 5.90
CA TYR A 173 0.35 -2.35 6.36
C TYR A 173 -0.49 -3.62 6.35
N GLY A 174 -1.28 -3.80 7.41
CA GLY A 174 -2.40 -4.74 7.47
C GLY A 174 -3.74 -4.04 7.22
N LEU A 175 -4.82 -4.80 7.31
CA LEU A 175 -6.17 -4.27 7.31
C LEU A 175 -6.54 -3.83 8.72
N VAL A 176 -7.25 -2.71 8.84
CA VAL A 176 -8.04 -2.45 10.04
C VAL A 176 -9.37 -3.15 9.82
N ASP A 177 -9.68 -4.14 10.64
CA ASP A 177 -11.04 -4.68 10.65
C ASP A 177 -11.96 -3.55 11.11
N ALA A 178 -12.92 -3.17 10.28
CA ALA A 178 -14.03 -2.34 10.72
C ALA A 178 -14.84 -3.20 11.71
N ASP A 179 -14.61 -3.00 13.02
CA ASP A 179 -15.35 -3.72 14.06
C ASP A 179 -16.85 -3.47 13.87
N PRO A 180 -17.67 -4.49 13.55
CA PRO A 180 -19.11 -4.33 13.34
C PRO A 180 -19.87 -3.88 14.60
N ARG A 181 -19.19 -3.81 15.75
CA ARG A 181 -19.75 -3.50 17.07
C ARG A 181 -19.52 -2.07 17.53
N GLN A 182 -18.87 -1.22 16.73
CA GLN A 182 -18.80 0.21 17.01
C GLN A 182 -20.12 0.85 16.54
N PRO A 183 -21.03 1.31 17.44
CA PRO A 183 -22.18 2.06 17.01
C PRO A 183 -21.70 3.36 16.38
N GLU A 184 -22.22 3.67 15.19
CA GLU A 184 -22.03 4.95 14.52
C GLU A 184 -22.06 6.08 15.56
N ARG A 185 -21.02 6.92 15.58
CA ARG A 185 -21.10 8.22 16.24
C ARG A 185 -22.31 8.94 15.63
N ARG A 186 -23.46 8.85 16.29
CA ARG A 186 -24.55 9.77 16.08
C ARG A 186 -23.97 11.13 16.39
N ILE A 187 -23.80 11.93 15.35
CA ILE A 187 -23.64 13.36 15.48
C ILE A 187 -24.92 13.82 16.17
N ALA A 188 -24.86 13.97 17.49
CA ALA A 188 -25.88 14.66 18.26
C ALA A 188 -25.70 16.15 17.96
N SER A 189 -26.24 16.59 16.81
CA SER A 189 -26.55 17.99 16.60
C SER A 189 -27.83 18.29 17.37
N GLU A 190 -27.65 19.10 18.42
CA GLU A 190 -28.63 20.03 18.99
C GLU A 190 -29.93 19.45 19.54
N LEU A 191 -29.94 19.26 20.87
CA LEU A 191 -31.13 19.58 21.65
C LEU A 191 -30.71 20.28 22.95
N ASP A 192 -30.62 21.60 22.86
CA ASP A 192 -30.65 22.56 23.96
C ASP A 192 -31.31 23.79 23.30
N THR A 193 -32.42 24.38 23.73
CA THR A 193 -32.90 24.64 25.08
C THR A 193 -34.39 25.03 24.99
N GLN A 194 -35.26 24.51 25.86
CA GLN A 194 -36.55 25.14 26.14
C GLN A 194 -36.63 25.31 27.66
N PRO A 195 -36.60 26.54 28.21
CA PRO A 195 -36.70 26.71 29.64
C PRO A 195 -38.14 26.54 30.09
N ASP A 196 -38.20 25.75 31.16
CA ASP A 196 -39.23 25.47 32.14
C ASP A 196 -40.27 26.59 32.37
N GLU A 197 -41.53 26.18 32.45
CA GLU A 197 -42.69 27.02 32.75
C GLU A 197 -42.60 27.52 34.19
N THR A 198 -42.67 28.85 34.37
CA THR A 198 -42.87 29.46 35.69
C THR A 198 -44.28 29.16 36.19
N GLU A 199 -44.40 28.19 37.09
CA GLU A 199 -45.60 27.96 37.89
C GLU A 199 -45.68 29.06 38.98
N ILE A 200 -46.63 29.98 38.81
CA ILE A 200 -46.96 31.03 39.79
C ILE A 200 -47.95 30.41 40.80
N PRO A 201 -47.65 30.37 42.10
CA PRO A 201 -48.67 30.11 43.10
C PRO A 201 -49.19 31.45 43.65
N ASP A 202 -50.46 31.75 43.39
CA ASP A 202 -51.25 32.63 44.27
C ASP A 202 -52.28 31.73 44.97
N PRO A 203 -52.40 31.84 46.30
CA PRO A 203 -53.32 32.86 46.81
C PRO A 203 -52.95 33.46 48.18
N GLU A 204 -53.28 34.73 48.42
CA GLU A 204 -54.06 35.17 49.59
C GLU A 204 -54.45 36.66 49.52
N PHE A 205 -55.71 36.91 49.89
CA PHE A 205 -56.50 38.17 50.04
C PHE A 205 -57.30 38.69 48.84
#